data_AF-A0A920SKE9-F1
#
_entry.id   AF-A0A920SKE9-F1
#
_cell.length_a   1.000
_cell.length_b   1.000
_cell.length_c   1.000
_cell.angle_alpha   90.00
_cell.angle_beta   90.00
_cell.angle_gamma   90.00
#
_symmetry.space_group_name_H-M   'P 1'
#
loop_
_entity.id
_entity.type
_entity.pdbx_description
1 polymer ?
#
loop_
_entity_poly.entity_id
_entity_poly.type
_entity_poly.pdbx_seq_one_letter_code
_entity_poly.pdbx_strand_id
1 'polypeptide(L)'
;MAYCLQITDLDPIKYDLLFERFLNPSRVSMPDIDMDFDSRYRDEMIRYAAEKYGRDHVAQIVTFSQIKARAAVRDAARVLGYPYAVGDRIAKAMPPLIMGRDTPLAACLEETEKHADGFKMASDLRDMKHLRRRRKGRGRRGQGTRGTTPSGWHSRGRGGHHPRALD
;
A
#
# COMPACT_ATOMS: atom_id res chain seq x y z
N MET A 1 -28.99 -27.99 -19.49
CA MET A 1 -28.27 -29.11 -18.82
C MET A 1 -28.00 -28.83 -17.35
N ALA A 2 -27.23 -27.79 -16.98
CA ALA A 2 -26.92 -27.48 -15.58
C ALA A 2 -28.17 -27.35 -14.69
N TYR A 3 -29.20 -26.62 -15.17
CA TYR A 3 -30.50 -26.52 -14.50
C TYR A 3 -31.21 -27.88 -14.32
N CYS A 4 -31.24 -28.71 -15.37
CA CYS A 4 -31.88 -30.03 -15.31
C CYS A 4 -31.17 -31.01 -14.36
N LEU A 5 -29.85 -30.87 -14.18
CA LEU A 5 -29.04 -31.66 -13.27
C LEU A 5 -28.98 -31.07 -11.85
N GLN A 6 -29.75 -30.02 -11.57
CA GLN A 6 -29.78 -29.33 -10.28
C GLN A 6 -28.42 -28.77 -9.84
N ILE A 7 -27.56 -28.43 -10.81
CA ILE A 7 -26.30 -27.71 -10.54
C ILE A 7 -26.59 -26.21 -10.32
N THR A 8 -27.60 -25.68 -11.01
CA THR A 8 -28.05 -24.28 -10.87
C THR A 8 -29.56 -24.25 -10.64
N ASP A 9 -30.03 -23.43 -9.71
CA ASP A 9 -31.47 -23.30 -9.41
C ASP A 9 -32.23 -22.37 -10.38
N LEU A 10 -31.51 -21.65 -11.25
CA LEU A 10 -32.08 -20.65 -12.15
C LEU A 10 -32.41 -21.27 -13.53
N ASP A 11 -33.65 -21.07 -13.99
CA ASP A 11 -34.10 -21.56 -15.29
C ASP A 11 -33.57 -20.69 -16.46
N PRO A 12 -32.63 -21.18 -17.28
CA PRO A 12 -32.06 -20.40 -18.38
C PRO A 12 -33.07 -20.11 -19.50
N ILE A 13 -34.04 -21.03 -19.67
CA ILE A 13 -35.36 -20.89 -20.30
C ILE A 13 -35.97 -19.50 -20.21
N LYS A 14 -36.48 -19.29 -19.02
CA LYS A 14 -37.30 -18.16 -18.60
C LYS A 14 -36.55 -16.82 -18.63
N TYR A 15 -35.24 -16.84 -18.42
CA TYR A 15 -34.40 -15.64 -18.32
C TYR A 15 -33.55 -15.37 -19.55
N ASP A 16 -33.77 -16.11 -20.65
CA ASP A 16 -33.03 -15.97 -21.92
C ASP A 16 -31.50 -16.03 -21.73
N LEU A 17 -31.06 -16.94 -20.85
CA LEU A 17 -29.63 -17.12 -20.56
C LEU A 17 -28.98 -18.01 -21.62
N LEU A 18 -28.05 -17.42 -22.37
CA LEU A 18 -27.33 -18.10 -23.45
C LEU A 18 -26.33 -19.14 -22.92
N PHE A 19 -26.41 -20.36 -23.45
CA PHE A 19 -25.51 -21.46 -23.07
C PHE A 19 -24.07 -21.24 -23.59
N GLU A 20 -23.93 -20.58 -24.72
CA GLU A 20 -22.66 -20.33 -25.41
C GLU A 20 -21.73 -19.41 -24.61
N ARG A 21 -22.27 -18.66 -23.64
CA ARG A 21 -21.46 -17.90 -22.67
C ARG A 21 -20.68 -18.81 -21.72
N PHE A 22 -21.24 -19.98 -21.42
CA PHE A 22 -20.61 -20.97 -20.55
C PHE A 22 -19.70 -21.91 -21.35
N LEU A 23 -20.16 -22.42 -22.50
CA LEU A 23 -19.37 -23.29 -23.37
C LEU A 23 -19.55 -22.90 -24.84
N ASN A 24 -18.53 -22.27 -25.42
CA ASN A 24 -18.56 -21.87 -26.82
C ASN A 24 -18.13 -23.03 -27.73
N PRO A 25 -18.98 -23.52 -28.65
CA PRO A 25 -18.66 -24.66 -29.51
C PRO A 25 -17.48 -24.40 -30.47
N SER A 26 -17.24 -23.14 -30.84
CA SER A 26 -16.15 -22.74 -31.73
C SER A 26 -14.80 -22.59 -31.00
N ARG A 27 -14.78 -22.65 -29.66
CA ARG A 27 -13.56 -22.51 -28.86
C ARG A 27 -13.43 -23.69 -27.91
N VAL A 28 -12.45 -24.56 -28.17
CA VAL A 28 -12.09 -25.64 -27.25
C VAL A 28 -11.41 -25.04 -26.03
N SER A 29 -12.18 -24.85 -24.96
CA SER A 29 -11.67 -24.48 -23.64
C SER A 29 -12.41 -25.26 -22.58
N MET A 30 -11.68 -25.65 -21.54
CA MET A 30 -12.27 -26.26 -20.36
C MET A 30 -13.28 -25.27 -19.74
N PRO A 31 -14.53 -25.67 -19.51
CA PRO A 31 -15.47 -24.84 -18.78
C PRO A 31 -15.05 -24.77 -17.30
N ASP A 32 -15.25 -23.60 -16.69
CA ASP A 32 -15.00 -23.37 -15.26
C ASP A 32 -16.35 -23.23 -14.53
N ILE A 33 -16.63 -24.12 -13.58
CA ILE A 33 -17.89 -24.13 -12.82
C ILE A 33 -17.58 -23.75 -11.37
N ASP A 34 -17.88 -22.51 -11.03
CA ASP A 34 -17.81 -22.03 -9.66
C ASP A 34 -19.10 -22.40 -8.90
N MET A 35 -18.97 -23.22 -7.85
CA MET A 35 -20.05 -23.50 -6.91
C MET A 35 -19.78 -22.80 -5.59
N ASP A 36 -20.61 -21.82 -5.26
CA ASP A 36 -20.55 -21.11 -3.99
C ASP A 36 -21.36 -21.84 -2.92
N PHE A 37 -20.69 -22.24 -1.84
CA PHE A 37 -21.33 -22.81 -0.65
C PHE A 37 -21.35 -21.76 0.47
N ASP A 38 -22.38 -21.81 1.32
CA ASP A 38 -22.40 -21.02 2.54
C ASP A 38 -21.14 -21.33 3.37
N SER A 39 -20.51 -20.29 3.90
CA SER A 39 -19.31 -20.37 4.74
C SER A 39 -19.40 -21.42 5.86
N ARG A 40 -20.60 -21.64 6.42
CA ARG A 40 -20.86 -22.62 7.49
C ARG A 40 -20.69 -24.07 7.03
N TYR A 41 -20.98 -24.36 5.76
CA TYR A 41 -20.93 -25.70 5.19
C TYR A 41 -19.68 -25.93 4.33
N ARG A 42 -18.84 -24.90 4.14
CA ARG A 42 -17.64 -24.98 3.31
C ARG A 42 -16.69 -26.09 3.77
N ASP A 43 -16.47 -26.21 5.07
CA ASP A 43 -15.60 -27.25 5.64
C ASP A 43 -16.16 -28.65 5.43
N GLU A 44 -17.49 -28.81 5.46
CA GLU A 44 -18.16 -30.08 5.17
C GLU A 44 -17.98 -30.47 3.70
N MET A 45 -18.07 -29.51 2.78
CA MET A 45 -17.84 -29.75 1.35
C MET A 45 -16.38 -30.10 1.05
N ILE A 46 -15.44 -29.43 1.70
CA ILE A 46 -14.01 -29.77 1.60
C ILE A 46 -13.76 -31.19 2.10
N ARG A 47 -14.35 -31.55 3.25
CA ARG A 47 -14.26 -32.91 3.80
C ARG A 47 -14.87 -33.94 2.85
N TYR A 48 -16.06 -33.67 2.31
CA TYR A 48 -16.72 -34.53 1.32
C TYR A 48 -15.82 -34.76 0.09
N ALA A 49 -15.23 -33.70 -0.47
CA ALA A 49 -14.33 -33.82 -1.60
C ALA A 49 -13.09 -34.65 -1.26
N ALA A 50 -12.48 -34.43 -0.08
CA ALA A 50 -11.32 -35.18 0.37
C ALA A 50 -11.61 -36.67 0.65
N GLU A 51 -12.78 -37.00 1.19
CA GLU A 51 -13.22 -38.38 1.41
C GLU A 51 -13.54 -39.08 0.09
N LYS A 52 -14.14 -38.37 -0.87
CA LYS A 52 -14.53 -38.92 -2.17
C LYS A 52 -13.37 -39.13 -3.12
N TYR A 53 -12.41 -38.20 -3.15
CA TYR A 53 -11.34 -38.17 -4.15
C TYR A 53 -9.94 -38.43 -3.58
N GLY A 54 -9.81 -38.63 -2.27
CA GLY A 54 -8.52 -38.80 -1.59
C GLY A 54 -7.98 -37.47 -1.06
N ARG A 55 -7.51 -37.48 0.19
CA ARG A 55 -7.08 -36.26 0.89
C ARG A 55 -5.79 -35.67 0.35
N ASP A 56 -4.97 -36.48 -0.32
CA ASP A 56 -3.74 -36.13 -1.04
C ASP A 56 -4.00 -35.55 -2.45
N HIS A 57 -5.24 -35.66 -2.94
CA HIS A 57 -5.65 -35.14 -4.25
C HIS A 57 -6.50 -33.85 -4.16
N VAL A 58 -6.76 -33.35 -2.95
CA VAL A 58 -7.57 -32.14 -2.72
C VAL A 58 -6.76 -31.10 -1.95
N ALA A 59 -6.65 -29.89 -2.52
CA ALA A 59 -5.98 -28.75 -1.90
C ALA A 59 -6.78 -27.46 -2.09
N GLN A 60 -6.59 -26.50 -1.18
CA GLN A 60 -7.19 -25.17 -1.30
C GLN A 60 -6.27 -24.24 -2.07
N ILE A 61 -6.87 -23.42 -2.94
CA ILE A 61 -6.15 -22.36 -3.66
C ILE A 61 -6.06 -21.14 -2.74
N VAL A 62 -4.85 -20.63 -2.52
CA VAL A 62 -4.59 -19.44 -1.71
C VAL A 62 -4.52 -18.20 -2.60
N THR A 63 -5.13 -17.11 -2.15
CA THR A 63 -4.99 -15.80 -2.80
C THR A 63 -3.81 -15.03 -2.21
N PHE A 64 -2.87 -14.60 -3.04
CA PHE A 64 -1.80 -13.70 -2.62
C PHE A 64 -2.29 -12.26 -2.62
N SER A 65 -2.31 -11.64 -1.44
CA SER A 65 -2.60 -10.21 -1.31
C SER A 65 -1.31 -9.40 -1.44
N GLN A 66 -1.30 -8.44 -2.36
CA GLN A 66 -0.21 -7.46 -2.47
C GLN A 66 -0.43 -6.29 -1.50
N ILE A 67 0.67 -5.67 -1.06
CA ILE A 67 0.60 -4.47 -0.22
C ILE A 67 0.04 -3.32 -1.06
N LYS A 68 -1.12 -2.80 -0.66
CA LYS A 68 -1.79 -1.68 -1.32
C LYS A 68 -1.00 -0.38 -1.15
N ALA A 69 -1.06 0.50 -2.14
CA ALA A 69 -0.23 1.71 -2.18
C ALA A 69 -0.42 2.63 -0.95
N ARG A 70 -1.65 2.81 -0.46
CA ARG A 70 -1.94 3.60 0.76
C ARG A 70 -1.31 2.98 2.01
N ALA A 71 -1.37 1.65 2.13
CA ALA A 71 -0.75 0.93 3.24
C ALA A 71 0.78 1.05 3.16
N ALA A 72 1.35 0.84 1.97
CA ALA A 72 2.78 0.98 1.72
C ALA A 72 3.32 2.37 2.10
N VAL A 73 2.58 3.45 1.81
CA VAL A 73 2.96 4.82 2.20
C VAL A 73 2.97 5.01 3.71
N ARG A 74 1.96 4.49 4.42
CA ARG A 74 1.92 4.56 5.90
C ARG A 74 3.05 3.76 6.53
N ASP A 75 3.31 2.56 6.02
CA ASP A 75 4.38 1.70 6.48
C ASP A 75 5.75 2.31 6.21
N ALA A 76 5.97 2.89 5.03
CA ALA A 76 7.20 3.61 4.72
C ALA A 76 7.40 4.83 5.64
N ALA A 77 6.36 5.60 5.92
CA ALA A 77 6.44 6.73 6.84
C ALA A 77 6.83 6.29 8.27
N ARG A 78 6.26 5.17 8.73
CA ARG A 78 6.58 4.56 10.03
C ARG A 78 8.03 4.08 10.09
N VAL A 79 8.49 3.34 9.08
CA VAL A 79 9.88 2.82 9.01
C VAL A 79 10.89 3.97 8.97
N LEU A 80 10.55 5.08 8.31
CA LEU A 80 11.41 6.27 8.23
C LEU A 80 11.34 7.15 9.49
N GLY A 81 10.60 6.77 10.53
CA GLY A 81 10.53 7.49 11.81
C GLY A 81 9.68 8.77 11.77
N TYR A 82 8.81 8.95 10.77
CA TYR A 82 7.89 10.09 10.74
C TYR A 82 6.68 9.86 11.65
N PRO A 83 6.09 10.94 12.22
CA PRO A 83 4.82 10.83 12.95
C PRO A 83 3.71 10.24 12.09
N TYR A 84 2.83 9.43 12.70
CA TYR A 84 1.70 8.77 12.02
C TYR A 84 0.85 9.74 11.16
N ALA A 85 0.61 10.96 11.66
CA ALA A 85 -0.14 11.99 10.97
C ALA A 85 0.44 12.36 9.58
N VAL A 86 1.76 12.23 9.40
CA VAL A 86 2.41 12.48 8.10
C VAL A 86 2.07 11.36 7.12
N GLY A 87 2.21 10.10 7.55
CA GLY A 87 1.86 8.95 6.73
C GLY A 87 0.39 8.94 6.33
N ASP A 88 -0.50 9.24 7.28
CA ASP A 88 -1.95 9.29 7.01
C ASP A 88 -2.35 10.43 6.08
N ARG A 89 -1.73 11.62 6.22
CA ARG A 89 -1.97 12.75 5.31
C ARG A 89 -1.59 12.42 3.87
N ILE A 90 -0.43 11.80 3.67
CA ILE A 90 0.02 11.40 2.32
C ILE A 90 -0.89 10.28 1.78
N ALA A 91 -1.23 9.30 2.63
CA ALA A 91 -2.13 8.22 2.23
C ALA A 91 -3.51 8.75 1.80
N LYS A 92 -4.04 9.79 2.45
CA LYS A 92 -5.33 10.42 2.09
C LYS A 92 -5.27 11.21 0.79
N ALA A 93 -4.13 11.84 0.48
CA ALA A 93 -3.91 12.56 -0.77
C ALA A 93 -3.79 11.66 -2.02
N MET A 94 -3.77 10.33 -1.83
CA MET A 94 -3.81 9.40 -2.96
C MET A 94 -5.19 9.38 -3.63
N PRO A 95 -5.26 9.12 -4.96
CA PRO A 95 -6.51 8.98 -5.70
C PRO A 95 -7.46 7.93 -5.09
N PRO A 96 -8.78 8.16 -5.13
CA PRO A 96 -9.77 7.19 -4.67
C PRO A 96 -9.68 5.89 -5.47
N LEU A 97 -10.22 4.81 -4.89
CA LEU A 97 -10.33 3.53 -5.58
C LEU A 97 -11.24 3.67 -6.81
N ILE A 98 -10.78 3.17 -7.96
CA ILE A 98 -11.60 3.11 -9.17
C ILE A 98 -12.01 1.64 -9.34
N MET A 99 -13.32 1.36 -9.28
CA MET A 99 -13.87 0.01 -9.39
C MET A 99 -13.23 -1.01 -8.41
N GLY A 100 -12.95 -0.56 -7.18
CA GLY A 100 -12.33 -1.39 -6.14
C GLY A 100 -10.82 -1.64 -6.32
N ARG A 101 -10.19 -1.07 -7.36
CA ARG A 101 -8.74 -1.19 -7.60
C ARG A 101 -8.00 0.05 -7.10
N ASP A 102 -6.91 -0.19 -6.37
CA ASP A 102 -5.98 0.86 -5.96
C ASP A 102 -5.16 1.36 -7.16
N THR A 103 -4.97 2.67 -7.24
CA THR A 103 -3.99 3.26 -8.16
C THR A 103 -2.58 2.96 -7.63
N PRO A 104 -1.70 2.32 -8.42
CA PRO A 104 -0.31 2.10 -8.02
C PRO A 104 0.39 3.42 -7.67
N LEU A 105 1.34 3.39 -6.72
CA LEU A 105 2.07 4.59 -6.32
C LEU A 105 2.84 5.22 -7.50
N ALA A 106 3.41 4.40 -8.39
CA ALA A 106 4.10 4.86 -9.59
C ALA A 106 3.18 5.71 -10.50
N ALA A 107 1.95 5.24 -10.72
CA ALA A 107 0.93 5.92 -11.50
C ALA A 107 0.48 7.28 -10.91
N CYS A 108 0.70 7.50 -9.61
CA CYS A 108 0.41 8.80 -8.97
C CYS A 108 1.53 9.84 -9.22
N LEU A 109 2.75 9.37 -9.55
CA LEU A 109 3.95 10.19 -9.65
C LEU A 109 4.42 10.39 -11.09
N GLU A 110 4.16 9.43 -11.98
CA GLU A 110 4.58 9.42 -13.38
C GLU A 110 3.35 9.34 -14.28
N GLU A 111 3.29 10.22 -15.28
CA GLU A 111 2.23 10.20 -16.28
C GLU A 111 2.52 9.08 -17.28
N THR A 112 1.60 8.13 -17.37
CA THR A 112 1.66 7.02 -18.32
C THR A 112 0.31 6.89 -19.01
N GLU A 113 0.30 6.49 -20.29
CA GLU A 113 -0.92 6.34 -21.10
C GLU A 113 -1.98 5.46 -20.40
N LYS A 114 -1.53 4.42 -19.68
CA LYS A 114 -2.41 3.48 -18.97
C LYS A 114 -3.01 4.04 -17.67
N HIS A 115 -2.45 5.13 -17.13
CA HIS A 115 -2.84 5.67 -15.82
C HIS A 115 -2.97 7.21 -15.80
N ALA A 116 -3.36 7.80 -16.94
CA ALA A 116 -3.57 9.25 -17.05
C ALA A 116 -4.54 9.79 -15.99
N ASP A 117 -5.59 9.05 -15.67
CA ASP A 117 -6.58 9.44 -14.65
C ASP A 117 -5.98 9.43 -13.23
N GLY A 118 -5.19 8.40 -12.91
CA GLY A 118 -4.47 8.30 -11.65
C GLY A 118 -3.47 9.44 -11.46
N PHE A 119 -2.81 9.86 -12.53
CA PHE A 119 -1.95 11.03 -12.52
C PHE A 119 -2.77 12.31 -12.32
N LYS A 120 -3.84 12.57 -13.08
CA LYS A 120 -4.66 13.78 -12.89
C LYS A 120 -5.20 13.91 -11.46
N MET A 121 -5.71 12.83 -10.89
CA MET A 121 -6.30 12.82 -9.55
C MET A 121 -5.26 12.96 -8.42
N ALA A 122 -3.99 12.64 -8.66
CA ALA A 122 -2.92 12.73 -7.66
C ALA A 122 -2.25 14.11 -7.58
N SER A 123 -2.91 15.19 -8.03
CA SER A 123 -2.33 16.55 -8.03
C SER A 123 -1.86 16.99 -6.65
N ASP A 124 -2.69 16.83 -5.62
CA ASP A 124 -2.38 17.20 -4.24
C ASP A 124 -1.12 16.47 -3.73
N LEU A 125 -0.97 15.19 -4.08
CA LEU A 125 0.17 14.39 -3.67
C LEU A 125 1.48 14.87 -4.33
N ARG A 126 1.41 15.33 -5.59
CA ARG A 126 2.57 15.95 -6.26
C ARG A 126 2.88 17.31 -5.68
N ASP A 127 1.89 18.14 -5.39
CA ASP A 127 2.11 19.46 -4.79
C ASP A 127 2.83 19.34 -3.44
N MET A 128 2.46 18.36 -2.62
CA MET A 128 3.17 18.02 -1.38
C MET A 128 4.64 17.63 -1.62
N LYS A 129 4.93 16.86 -2.68
CA LYS A 129 6.31 16.48 -3.09
C LYS A 129 7.12 17.71 -3.51
N HIS A 130 6.54 18.60 -4.32
CA HIS A 130 7.22 19.79 -4.85
C HIS A 130 7.48 20.86 -3.78
N LEU A 131 6.54 21.07 -2.85
CA LEU A 131 6.70 22.03 -1.75
C LEU A 131 7.89 21.70 -0.85
N ARG A 132 8.11 20.40 -0.58
CA ARG A 132 9.24 19.91 0.22
C ARG A 132 10.57 20.06 -0.53
N ARG A 133 10.58 19.93 -1.86
CA ARG A 133 11.77 20.13 -2.71
C ARG A 133 12.22 21.59 -2.71
N ARG A 134 11.29 22.56 -2.76
CA ARG A 134 11.59 24.01 -2.62
C ARG A 134 12.15 24.37 -1.23
N ARG A 135 11.62 23.79 -0.15
CA ARG A 135 12.14 24.02 1.22
C ARG A 135 13.54 23.43 1.44
N LYS A 136 13.82 22.22 0.95
CA LYS A 136 15.17 21.63 1.02
C LYS A 136 16.23 22.43 0.25
N GLY A 137 15.84 23.15 -0.82
CA GLY A 137 16.72 24.05 -1.57
C GLY A 137 17.02 25.40 -0.88
N ARG A 138 16.23 25.81 0.12
CA ARG A 138 16.42 27.06 0.87
C ARG A 138 17.13 26.89 2.22
N GLY A 139 17.30 25.66 2.70
CA GLY A 139 17.87 25.36 4.02
C GLY A 139 19.34 24.93 4.04
N ARG A 140 20.16 25.41 3.10
CA ARG A 140 21.62 25.14 3.06
C ARG A 140 22.39 26.33 2.48
N ARG A 141 22.20 27.52 3.05
CA ARG A 141 23.17 28.63 2.94
C ARG A 141 23.37 29.25 4.31
N GLY A 142 24.50 28.87 4.91
CA GLY A 142 25.29 29.66 5.85
C GLY A 142 24.62 30.27 7.08
N GLN A 143 24.77 29.60 8.22
CA GLN A 143 25.45 30.26 9.34
C GLN A 143 26.63 29.38 9.73
N GLY A 144 27.81 29.78 9.24
CA GLY A 144 29.08 29.23 9.66
C GLY A 144 29.33 29.60 11.12
N THR A 145 29.76 28.61 11.87
CA THR A 145 30.38 28.75 13.18
C THR A 145 31.58 29.70 13.08
N ARG A 146 31.46 30.92 13.63
CA ARG A 146 32.63 31.70 14.03
C ARG A 146 32.96 31.31 15.46
N GLY A 147 33.94 30.42 15.61
CA GLY A 147 34.63 30.25 16.88
C GLY A 147 35.42 31.53 17.18
N THR A 148 35.06 32.22 18.25
CA THR A 148 35.89 33.26 18.85
C THR A 148 36.78 32.62 19.90
N THR A 149 38.05 32.43 19.53
CA THR A 149 39.18 32.27 20.46
C THR A 149 39.32 33.53 21.33
N PRO A 150 39.53 33.42 22.66
CA PRO A 150 40.11 34.50 23.44
C PRO A 150 41.61 34.23 23.63
N SER A 151 42.46 34.93 22.87
CA SER A 151 43.89 35.05 23.17
C SER A 151 44.22 36.54 23.38
N GLY A 152 44.59 36.88 24.60
CA GLY A 152 44.88 38.25 25.00
C GLY A 152 45.61 38.30 26.35
N TRP A 153 46.83 37.77 26.37
CA TRP A 153 47.80 38.07 27.41
C TRP A 153 48.24 39.53 27.26
N HIS A 154 48.01 40.36 28.27
CA HIS A 154 48.83 41.54 28.57
C HIS A 154 48.97 41.69 30.09
N SER A 155 50.22 41.87 30.50
CA SER A 155 50.75 41.83 31.86
C SER A 155 50.75 43.21 32.54
N ARG A 156 50.74 43.17 33.89
CA ARG A 156 51.09 44.18 34.94
C ARG A 156 49.95 44.23 35.97
N GLY A 157 50.15 44.12 37.29
CA GLY A 157 51.33 43.95 38.12
C GLY A 157 50.90 43.85 39.60
N ARG A 158 51.67 43.05 40.36
CA ARG A 158 52.01 43.10 41.81
C ARG A 158 50.95 43.30 42.91
N GLY A 159 51.06 42.41 43.91
CA GLY A 159 50.74 42.60 45.34
C GLY A 159 49.35 42.08 45.71
N GLY A 160 49.12 41.17 46.66
CA GLY A 160 49.90 40.56 47.72
C GLY A 160 48.90 39.87 48.68
N HIS A 161 49.36 38.89 49.47
CA HIS A 161 48.70 38.22 50.61
C HIS A 161 47.73 37.03 50.39
N HIS A 162 48.32 35.84 50.55
CA HIS A 162 47.91 34.62 51.32
C HIS A 162 46.89 34.79 52.48
N PRO A 163 46.39 33.70 53.11
CA PRO A 163 45.97 32.36 52.63
C PRO A 163 44.67 31.80 53.31
N ARG A 164 44.32 30.53 52.98
CA ARG A 164 43.50 29.49 53.68
C ARG A 164 42.14 29.22 53.00
N ALA A 165 41.90 28.05 52.40
CA ALA A 165 41.82 26.66 52.92
C ALA A 165 40.51 26.37 53.67
N LEU A 166 39.69 25.46 53.13
CA LEU A 166 39.32 24.16 53.72
C LEU A 166 38.05 23.58 53.04
N ASP A 167 38.11 22.26 52.85
CA ASP A 167 37.07 21.23 52.70
C ASP A 167 35.78 21.48 51.89
#